data_AF-A0A0M9DHG2-F1
#
_entry.id   AF-A0A0M9DHG2-F1
#
_cell.length_a   1.000
_cell.length_b   1.000
_cell.length_c   1.000
_cell.angle_alpha   90.00
_cell.angle_beta   90.00
_cell.angle_gamma   90.00
#
_symmetry.space_group_name_H-M   'P 1'
#
loop_
_entity.id
_entity.type
_entity.pdbx_description
1 polymer ?
#
loop_
_entity_poly.entity_id
_entity_poly.type
_entity_poly.pdbx_seq_one_letter_code
_entity_poly.pdbx_strand_id
1 'polypeptide(L)'
;KSYKKVAQGLLENPYLLTFYGFPKAIWRSIYSTNLIESFNKQIKKYTKRKEQFPNEESLERFLVTQFEDYNQRFATRCHIGFNQARAKLEEMFEQLHEPAN
;
A
#
# COMPACT_ATOMS: atom_id res chain seq x y z
N LYS A 1 -11.90 22.75 19.38
CA LYS A 1 -10.99 21.82 20.10
C LYS A 1 -9.71 21.70 19.29
N SER A 2 -8.53 21.97 19.86
CA SER A 2 -7.24 21.82 19.19
C SER A 2 -6.68 20.40 19.44
N TYR A 3 -6.45 19.63 18.38
CA TYR A 3 -5.92 18.26 18.46
C TYR A 3 -4.39 18.28 18.50
N LYS A 4 -3.82 18.78 19.61
CA LYS A 4 -2.38 19.02 19.76
C LYS A 4 -1.51 17.79 19.43
N LYS A 5 -1.90 16.60 19.87
CA LYS A 5 -1.16 15.34 19.59
C LYS A 5 -1.13 14.97 18.11
N VAL A 6 -2.22 15.22 17.38
CA VAL A 6 -2.30 14.92 15.94
C VAL A 6 -1.42 15.92 15.18
N ALA A 7 -1.50 17.21 15.51
CA ALA A 7 -0.64 18.23 14.91
C ALA A 7 0.85 17.94 15.15
N GLN A 8 1.21 17.54 16.37
CA GLN A 8 2.57 17.16 16.71
C GLN A 8 3.06 15.96 15.88
N GLY A 9 2.28 14.88 15.80
CA GLY A 9 2.66 13.71 14.99
C GLY A 9 2.79 13.99 13.50
N LEU A 10 2.05 14.97 12.96
CA LEU A 10 2.22 15.42 11.58
C LEU A 10 3.51 16.25 11.40
N LEU A 11 3.83 17.13 12.34
CA LEU A 11 5.04 17.96 12.30
C LEU A 11 6.33 17.14 12.46
N GLU A 12 6.28 16.10 13.28
CA GLU A 12 7.44 15.22 13.55
C GLU A 12 7.73 14.22 12.43
N ASN A 13 6.81 14.06 11.46
CA ASN A 13 7.00 13.12 10.35
C ASN A 13 7.50 13.85 9.08
N PRO A 14 8.82 13.82 8.79
CA PRO A 14 9.37 14.47 7.61
C PRO A 14 8.97 13.78 6.29
N TYR A 15 8.42 12.56 6.35
CA TYR A 15 8.19 11.73 5.17
C TYR A 15 6.81 11.90 4.53
N LEU A 16 5.91 12.70 5.14
CA LEU A 16 4.53 12.87 4.68
C LEU A 16 4.41 13.34 3.23
N LEU A 17 5.37 14.12 2.76
CA LEU A 17 5.37 14.76 1.43
C LEU A 17 6.36 14.12 0.46
N THR A 18 6.99 13.00 0.82
CA THR A 18 7.95 12.30 -0.06
C THR A 18 7.33 11.88 -1.39
N PHE A 19 6.02 11.60 -1.40
CA PHE A 19 5.30 11.23 -2.62
C PHE A 19 5.33 12.32 -3.71
N TYR A 20 5.55 13.58 -3.37
CA TYR A 20 5.69 14.68 -4.34
C TYR A 20 6.93 14.53 -5.22
N GLY A 21 7.93 13.75 -4.79
CA GLY A 21 9.11 13.41 -5.59
C GLY A 21 8.81 12.45 -6.75
N PHE A 22 7.64 11.80 -6.76
CA PHE A 22 7.24 10.87 -7.81
C PHE A 22 6.40 11.55 -8.90
N PRO A 23 6.21 10.90 -10.07
CA PRO A 23 5.37 11.44 -11.13
C PRO A 23 3.94 11.76 -10.66
N LYS A 24 3.43 12.95 -11.02
CA LYS A 24 2.10 13.43 -10.62
C LYS A 24 0.98 12.44 -10.95
N ALA A 25 1.13 11.65 -12.02
CA ALA A 25 0.18 10.62 -12.42
C ALA A 25 -0.11 9.59 -11.32
N ILE A 26 0.88 9.26 -10.46
CA ILE A 26 0.71 8.25 -9.39
C ILE A 26 0.38 8.83 -8.02
N TRP A 27 0.37 10.17 -7.84
CA TRP A 27 0.11 10.77 -6.53
C TRP A 27 -1.21 10.28 -5.93
N ARG A 28 -2.28 10.24 -6.73
CA ARG A 28 -3.60 9.75 -6.28
C ARG A 28 -3.55 8.33 -5.74
N SER A 29 -2.69 7.51 -6.31
CA SER A 29 -2.50 6.12 -5.90
C SER A 29 -1.71 6.02 -4.59
N ILE A 30 -0.79 6.95 -4.33
CA ILE A 30 0.06 6.96 -3.13
C ILE A 30 -0.66 7.62 -1.94
N TYR A 31 -1.28 8.79 -2.12
CA TYR A 31 -1.91 9.51 -1.00
C TYR A 31 -3.27 8.90 -0.58
N SER A 32 -3.86 8.05 -1.42
CA SER A 32 -5.14 7.40 -1.14
C SER A 32 -4.95 6.14 -0.31
N THR A 33 -5.74 6.00 0.76
CA THR A 33 -5.76 4.78 1.59
C THR A 33 -6.72 3.72 1.07
N ASN A 34 -7.48 3.99 -0.01
CA ASN A 34 -8.58 3.14 -0.48
C ASN A 34 -8.16 1.69 -0.76
N LEU A 35 -6.97 1.47 -1.33
CA LEU A 35 -6.49 0.11 -1.63
C LEU A 35 -6.30 -0.71 -0.35
N ILE A 36 -5.57 -0.15 0.60
CA ILE A 36 -5.26 -0.79 1.88
C ILE A 36 -6.54 -0.93 2.73
N GLU A 37 -7.40 0.09 2.75
CA GLU A 37 -8.67 0.05 3.47
C GLU A 37 -9.65 -0.97 2.90
N SER A 38 -9.80 -1.04 1.58
CA SER A 38 -10.66 -2.02 0.92
C SER A 38 -10.18 -3.44 1.20
N PHE A 39 -8.87 -3.67 1.12
CA PHE A 39 -8.27 -4.96 1.44
C PHE A 39 -8.45 -5.32 2.92
N ASN A 40 -8.12 -4.42 3.83
CA ASN A 40 -8.31 -4.62 5.27
C ASN A 40 -9.78 -4.85 5.64
N LYS A 41 -10.72 -4.19 4.96
CA LYS A 41 -12.16 -4.43 5.11
C LYS A 41 -12.54 -5.84 4.68
N GLN A 42 -11.95 -6.31 3.58
CA GLN A 42 -12.13 -7.68 3.11
C GLN A 42 -11.63 -8.68 4.17
N ILE A 43 -10.36 -8.59 4.57
CA ILE A 43 -9.77 -9.48 5.60
C ILE A 43 -10.63 -9.49 6.87
N LYS A 44 -10.98 -8.32 7.42
CA LYS A 44 -11.86 -8.22 8.60
C LYS A 44 -13.21 -8.94 8.41
N LYS A 45 -13.81 -8.86 7.23
CA LYS A 45 -15.08 -9.56 6.92
C LYS A 45 -14.90 -11.08 6.88
N TYR A 46 -13.82 -11.59 6.28
CA TYR A 46 -13.56 -13.03 6.20
C TYR A 46 -13.18 -13.59 7.58
N THR A 47 -12.30 -12.92 8.31
CA THR A 47 -11.89 -13.30 9.67
C THR A 47 -13.08 -13.34 10.64
N LYS A 48 -13.97 -12.34 10.61
CA LYS A 48 -15.17 -12.32 11.47
C LYS A 48 -16.10 -13.52 11.26
N ARG A 49 -16.15 -14.11 10.06
CA ARG A 49 -16.99 -15.28 9.77
C ARG A 49 -16.46 -16.59 10.33
N LYS A 50 -15.16 -16.65 10.67
CA LYS A 50 -14.54 -17.85 11.24
C LYS A 50 -14.74 -17.94 12.75
N GLU A 51 -15.03 -16.83 13.42
CA GLU A 51 -15.22 -16.65 14.88
C GLU A 51 -14.00 -17.02 15.75
N GLN A 52 -13.37 -18.18 15.53
CA GLN A 52 -12.17 -18.63 16.20
C GLN A 52 -11.27 -19.44 15.25
N PHE A 53 -9.95 -19.36 15.48
CA PHE A 53 -8.96 -20.23 14.85
C PHE A 53 -8.43 -21.23 15.88
N PRO A 54 -8.24 -22.51 15.50
CA PRO A 54 -7.76 -23.54 16.43
C PRO A 54 -6.32 -23.32 16.90
N ASN A 55 -5.46 -22.70 16.07
CA ASN A 55 -4.09 -22.32 16.41
C ASN A 55 -3.58 -21.20 15.49
N GLU A 56 -2.39 -20.66 15.77
CA GLU A 56 -1.78 -19.58 14.97
C GLU A 56 -1.51 -20.01 13.52
N GLU A 57 -1.02 -21.23 13.30
CA GLU A 57 -0.74 -21.75 11.95
C GLU A 57 -1.99 -21.79 11.07
N SER A 58 -3.15 -22.11 11.65
CA SER A 58 -4.42 -22.11 10.93
C SER A 58 -4.89 -20.70 10.53
N LEU A 59 -4.55 -19.68 11.33
CA LEU A 59 -4.77 -18.28 11.00
C LEU A 59 -3.84 -17.85 9.86
N GLU A 60 -2.57 -18.22 9.92
CA GLU A 60 -1.59 -17.92 8.88
C GLU A 60 -2.01 -18.50 7.54
N ARG A 61 -2.31 -19.81 7.49
CA ARG A 61 -2.79 -20.49 6.27
C ARG A 61 -4.03 -19.80 5.70
N PHE A 62 -4.97 -19.40 6.57
CA PHE A 62 -6.15 -18.66 6.16
C PHE A 62 -5.81 -17.30 5.52
N LEU A 63 -4.90 -16.54 6.12
CA LEU A 63 -4.45 -15.26 5.59
C LEU A 63 -3.74 -15.43 4.25
N VAL A 64 -2.85 -16.42 4.12
CA VAL A 64 -2.16 -16.74 2.87
C VAL A 64 -3.16 -17.00 1.75
N THR A 65 -4.19 -17.83 1.98
CA THR A 65 -5.24 -18.06 0.97
C THR A 65 -5.96 -16.76 0.57
N GLN A 66 -6.25 -15.86 1.52
CA GLN A 66 -6.87 -14.57 1.19
C GLN A 66 -5.92 -13.67 0.37
N PHE A 67 -4.61 -13.76 0.60
CA PHE A 67 -3.60 -12.99 -0.12
C PHE A 67 -3.42 -13.53 -1.54
N GLU A 68 -3.38 -14.84 -1.71
CA GLU A 68 -3.32 -15.51 -3.01
C GLU A 68 -4.53 -15.14 -3.88
N ASP A 69 -5.74 -15.24 -3.33
CA ASP A 69 -6.99 -14.85 -4.03
C ASP A 69 -6.94 -13.39 -4.49
N TYR A 70 -6.47 -12.50 -3.62
CA TYR A 70 -6.32 -11.08 -3.95
C TYR A 70 -5.27 -10.89 -5.06
N ASN A 71 -4.07 -11.46 -4.89
CA ASN A 71 -2.99 -11.33 -5.86
C ASN A 71 -3.40 -11.86 -7.24
N GLN A 72 -4.05 -13.03 -7.31
CA GLN A 72 -4.51 -13.60 -8.57
C GLN A 72 -5.53 -12.68 -9.26
N ARG A 73 -6.48 -12.11 -8.50
CA ARG A 73 -7.50 -11.20 -9.04
C ARG A 73 -6.91 -9.91 -9.61
N PHE A 74 -5.81 -9.43 -9.04
CA PHE A 74 -5.18 -8.16 -9.43
C PHE A 74 -3.88 -8.33 -10.23
N ALA A 75 -3.43 -9.56 -10.51
CA ALA A 75 -2.14 -9.87 -11.14
C ALA A 75 -1.90 -9.16 -12.48
N THR A 76 -2.95 -9.04 -13.31
CA THR A 76 -2.86 -8.42 -14.64
C THR A 76 -3.22 -6.93 -14.65
N ARG A 77 -3.55 -6.35 -13.49
CA ARG A 77 -4.04 -4.98 -13.40
C ARG A 77 -2.91 -4.01 -13.09
N CYS A 78 -2.74 -3.02 -13.95
CA CYS A 78 -1.94 -1.84 -13.63
C CYS A 78 -2.82 -0.83 -12.88
N HIS A 79 -2.37 -0.38 -11.71
CA HIS A 79 -3.11 0.60 -10.93
C HIS A 79 -3.06 2.00 -11.58
N ILE A 80 -3.99 2.87 -11.19
CA ILE A 80 -4.20 4.17 -11.82
C ILE A 80 -2.88 4.98 -11.81
N GLY A 81 -2.57 5.60 -12.95
CA GLY A 81 -1.40 6.44 -13.12
C GLY A 81 -0.08 5.69 -13.35
N PHE A 82 0.05 4.44 -12.89
CA PHE A 82 1.31 3.70 -12.99
C PHE A 82 1.69 3.39 -14.43
N ASN A 83 0.73 3.06 -15.30
CA ASN A 83 1.03 2.82 -16.71
C ASN A 83 1.56 4.10 -17.41
N GLN A 84 1.06 5.28 -17.03
CA GLN A 84 1.52 6.57 -17.56
C GLN A 84 2.88 6.97 -16.99
N ALA A 85 3.15 6.63 -15.73
CA ALA A 85 4.39 6.97 -15.04
C ALA A 85 5.54 5.99 -15.32
N ARG A 86 5.28 4.86 -15.99
CA ARG A 86 6.22 3.74 -16.15
C ARG A 86 7.62 4.15 -16.61
N ALA A 87 7.72 4.83 -17.75
CA ALA A 87 9.03 5.25 -18.30
C ALA A 87 9.81 6.15 -17.33
N LYS A 88 9.13 7.09 -16.66
CA LYS A 88 9.76 7.99 -15.68
C LYS A 88 10.18 7.25 -14.40
N LEU A 89 9.39 6.25 -13.98
CA LEU A 89 9.76 5.41 -12.84
C LEU A 89 10.97 4.55 -13.17
N GLU A 90 11.04 3.98 -14.37
CA GLU A 90 12.21 3.23 -14.87
C GLU A 90 13.48 4.10 -14.83
N GLU A 91 13.44 5.32 -15.38
CA GLU A 91 14.54 6.29 -15.29
C GLU A 91 14.96 6.59 -13.84
N MET A 92 13.99 6.80 -12.94
CA MET A 92 14.26 7.04 -11.52
C MET A 92 14.93 5.82 -10.85
N PHE A 93 14.61 4.58 -11.26
CA PHE A 93 15.25 3.38 -10.73
C PHE A 93 16.68 3.22 -11.26
N GLU A 94 16.92 3.54 -12.53
CA GLU A 94 18.27 3.49 -13.13
C GLU A 94 19.23 4.45 -12.42
N GLN A 95 18.77 5.68 -12.12
CA GLN A 95 19.55 6.67 -11.36
C GLN A 95 19.93 6.21 -9.94
N LEU A 96 19.16 5.28 -9.35
CA LEU A 96 19.48 4.69 -8.05
C LEU A 96 20.48 3.53 -8.13
N HIS A 97 20.67 2.94 -9.32
CA HIS A 97 21.54 1.79 -9.55
C HIS A 97 22.90 2.16 -10.14
N GLU A 98 23.09 3.39 -10.61
CA GLU A 98 24.44 3.89 -10.92
C GLU A 98 25.27 3.93 -9.62
N PRO A 99 26.37 3.16 -9.51
CA PRO A 99 27.29 3.33 -8.39
C PRO A 99 27.82 4.76 -8.47
N ALA A 100 27.73 5.49 -7.35
CA ALA A 100 28.43 6.77 -7.22
C ALA A 100 29.90 6.56 -7.61
N ASN A 101 30.33 7.19 -8.71
CA ASN A 101 31.74 7.28 -9.10
C ASN A 101 32.59 7.84 -7.96
#